data_AF-A0A527WF55-F1
#
_entry.id   AF-A0A527WF55-F1
#
_cell.length_a   1.000
_cell.length_b   1.000
_cell.length_c   1.000
_cell.angle_alpha   90.00
_cell.angle_beta   90.00
_cell.angle_gamma   90.00
#
_symmetry.space_group_name_H-M   'P 1'
#
loop_
_entity.id
_entity.type
_entity.pdbx_description
1 polymer ?
#
loop_
_entity_poly.entity_id
_entity_poly.type
_entity_poly.pdbx_seq_one_letter_code
_entity_poly.pdbx_strand_id
1 'polypeptide(L)'
;MKLDEIDRRILRALQRDGRMANNDLARQVGLSPSPCLRRVKLLEEAGVIDRYVAVLNPAKIGRGQTFFTRIWLKQQDEDTIEHFAAEV
;
A
#
# COMPACT_ATOMS: atom_id res chain seq x y z
N MET A 1 -15.39 -4.94 -5.95
CA MET A 1 -15.88 -4.60 -4.59
C MET A 1 -16.02 -3.09 -4.47
N LYS A 2 -17.09 -2.57 -3.85
CA LYS A 2 -17.22 -1.13 -3.57
C LYS A 2 -16.85 -0.89 -2.10
N LEU A 3 -15.79 -0.12 -1.86
CA LEU A 3 -15.35 0.21 -0.50
C LEU A 3 -16.35 1.15 0.17
N ASP A 4 -16.77 0.81 1.39
CA ASP A 4 -17.56 1.71 2.23
C ASP A 4 -16.66 2.54 3.17
N GLU A 5 -17.26 3.31 4.07
CA GLU A 5 -16.51 4.17 4.99
C GLU A 5 -15.77 3.38 6.07
N ILE A 6 -16.31 2.22 6.48
CA ILE A 6 -15.65 1.36 7.46
C ILE A 6 -14.42 0.70 6.86
N ASP A 7 -14.51 0.24 5.61
CA ASP A 7 -13.35 -0.31 4.90
C ASP A 7 -12.22 0.74 4.79
N ARG A 8 -12.56 1.99 4.45
CA ARG A 8 -11.57 3.08 4.42
C ARG A 8 -10.95 3.35 5.79
N ARG A 9 -11.71 3.26 6.88
CA ARG A 9 -11.18 3.39 8.24
C ARG A 9 -10.23 2.25 8.60
N ILE A 10 -10.58 1.02 8.24
CA ILE A 10 -9.72 -0.17 8.40
C ILE A 10 -8.39 0.04 7.66
N LEU A 11 -8.45 0.40 6.37
CA LEU A 11 -7.26 0.62 5.55
C LEU A 11 -6.38 1.74 6.11
N ARG A 12 -6.97 2.87 6.52
CA ARG A 12 -6.22 3.98 7.15
C ARG A 12 -5.54 3.57 8.46
N ALA A 13 -6.18 2.71 9.26
CA ALA A 13 -5.59 2.20 10.50
C ALA A 13 -4.42 1.25 10.21
N LEU A 14 -4.61 0.28 9.30
CA LEU A 14 -3.59 -0.70 8.93
C LEU A 14 -2.41 -0.10 8.15
N GLN A 15 -2.62 0.98 7.39
CA GLN A 15 -1.51 1.71 6.76
C GLN A 15 -0.60 2.41 7.78
N ARG A 16 -1.15 2.80 8.95
CA ARG A 16 -0.36 3.39 10.04
C ARG A 16 0.33 2.30 10.86
N ASP A 17 -0.38 1.23 11.14
CA ASP A 17 0.16 0.06 11.83
C ASP A 17 -0.45 -1.23 11.28
N GLY A 18 0.30 -1.87 10.37
CA GLY A 18 -0.13 -3.13 9.75
C GLY A 18 -0.10 -4.33 10.68
N ARG A 19 0.45 -4.20 11.90
CA ARG A 19 0.53 -5.27 12.91
C ARG A 19 -0.53 -5.12 14.00
N MET A 20 -1.42 -4.13 13.87
CA MET A 20 -2.46 -3.85 14.85
C MET A 20 -3.30 -5.11 15.12
N ALA A 21 -3.46 -5.44 16.40
CA ALA A 21 -4.30 -6.57 16.78
C ALA A 21 -5.75 -6.29 16.37
N ASN A 22 -6.44 -7.31 15.84
CA ASN A 22 -7.80 -7.13 15.33
C ASN A 22 -8.78 -6.59 16.40
N ASN A 23 -8.58 -6.91 17.68
CA ASN A 23 -9.39 -6.35 18.77
C ASN A 23 -9.22 -4.81 18.89
N ASP A 24 -8.01 -4.30 18.66
CA ASP A 24 -7.72 -2.87 18.71
C ASP A 24 -8.23 -2.16 17.47
N LEU A 25 -8.00 -2.78 16.30
CA LEU A 25 -8.55 -2.31 15.04
C LEU A 25 -10.07 -2.19 15.10
N ALA A 26 -10.75 -3.24 15.59
CA ALA A 26 -12.20 -3.27 15.73
C ALA A 26 -12.70 -2.12 16.62
N ARG A 27 -12.07 -1.91 17.78
CA ARG A 27 -12.37 -0.77 18.66
C ARG A 27 -12.19 0.57 17.94
N GLN A 28 -11.08 0.75 17.22
CA GLN A 28 -10.76 2.00 16.52
C GLN A 28 -11.73 2.29 15.37
N VAL A 29 -12.21 1.26 14.66
CA VAL A 29 -13.15 1.42 13.54
C VAL A 29 -14.62 1.35 13.95
N GLY A 30 -14.92 1.10 15.24
CA GLY A 30 -16.28 1.04 15.76
C GLY A 30 -17.03 -0.24 15.39
N LEU A 31 -16.33 -1.37 15.33
CA LEU A 31 -16.89 -2.70 15.08
C LEU A 31 -16.61 -3.64 16.25
N SER A 32 -17.36 -4.75 16.30
CA SER A 32 -16.94 -5.91 17.08
C SER A 32 -15.82 -6.69 16.37
N PRO A 33 -15.02 -7.51 17.08
CA PRO A 33 -13.85 -8.18 16.49
C PRO A 33 -14.16 -9.09 15.29
N SER A 34 -15.26 -9.84 15.34
CA SER A 34 -15.63 -10.79 14.27
C SER A 34 -15.92 -10.13 12.91
N PRO A 35 -16.81 -9.11 12.79
CA PRO A 35 -17.05 -8.42 11.52
C PRO A 35 -15.84 -7.61 11.04
N CYS A 36 -15.02 -7.09 11.95
CA CYS A 36 -13.76 -6.44 11.60
C CYS A 36 -12.82 -7.42 10.88
N LEU A 37 -12.61 -8.61 11.47
CA LEU A 37 -11.76 -9.64 10.90
C LEU A 37 -12.27 -10.10 9.52
N ARG A 38 -13.59 -10.28 9.38
CA ARG A 38 -14.19 -10.66 8.09
C ARG A 38 -13.95 -9.62 7.01
N ARG A 39 -14.08 -8.33 7.34
CA ARG A 39 -13.82 -7.24 6.38
C ARG A 39 -12.36 -7.18 5.96
N VAL A 40 -11.43 -7.30 6.91
CA VAL A 40 -9.98 -7.36 6.60
C VAL A 40 -9.69 -8.49 5.61
N LYS A 41 -10.19 -9.70 5.87
CA LYS A 41 -10.03 -10.84 4.95
C LYS A 41 -10.58 -10.55 3.56
N LEU A 42 -11.78 -9.97 3.45
CA LEU A 42 -12.35 -9.62 2.14
C LEU A 42 -11.51 -8.57 1.39
N LEU A 43 -10.89 -7.62 2.11
CA LEU A 43 -9.99 -6.63 1.51
C LEU A 43 -8.70 -7.27 1.01
N GLU A 44 -8.17 -8.26 1.73
CA GLU A 44 -7.01 -9.06 1.31
C GLU A 44 -7.34 -9.94 0.10
N GLU A 45 -8.42 -10.72 0.17
CA GLU A 45 -8.88 -11.61 -0.90
C GLU A 45 -9.23 -10.85 -2.19
N ALA A 46 -9.74 -9.62 -2.06
CA ALA A 46 -10.05 -8.76 -3.20
C ALA A 46 -8.83 -8.03 -3.78
N GLY A 47 -7.62 -8.21 -3.20
CA GLY A 47 -6.41 -7.51 -3.63
C GLY A 47 -6.42 -6.00 -3.33
N VAL A 48 -7.29 -5.53 -2.44
CA VAL A 48 -7.25 -4.14 -1.96
C VAL A 48 -6.09 -3.96 -0.97
N ILE A 49 -5.81 -5.00 -0.18
CA ILE A 49 -4.58 -5.11 0.58
C ILE A 49 -3.66 -6.08 -0.17
N ASP A 50 -2.72 -5.54 -0.93
CA ASP A 50 -1.78 -6.35 -1.73
C ASP A 50 -0.83 -7.17 -0.85
N ARG A 51 -0.27 -6.54 0.20
CA ARG A 51 0.71 -7.14 1.10
C ARG A 51 0.92 -6.31 2.37
N TYR A 52 1.43 -6.97 3.39
CA TYR A 52 1.98 -6.33 4.59
C TYR A 52 3.50 -6.30 4.49
N VAL A 53 4.11 -5.14 4.76
CA VAL A 53 5.56 -4.95 4.61
C VAL A 53 6.18 -4.35 5.86
N ALA A 54 7.43 -4.71 6.12
CA ALA A 54 8.27 -4.02 7.09
C ALA A 54 8.95 -2.83 6.40
N VAL A 55 8.73 -1.62 6.92
CA VAL A 55 9.44 -0.41 6.47
C VAL A 55 10.77 -0.34 7.20
N LEU A 56 11.87 -0.57 6.48
CA LEU A 56 13.21 -0.62 7.05
C LEU A 56 13.83 0.78 7.11
N ASN A 57 14.66 1.02 8.13
CA ASN A 57 15.49 2.22 8.17
C ASN A 57 16.65 2.05 7.15
N PRO A 58 16.69 2.85 6.07
CA PRO A 58 17.69 2.68 5.01
C PRO A 58 19.13 2.90 5.49
N ALA A 59 19.35 3.88 6.38
CA ALA A 59 20.68 4.18 6.92
C ALA A 59 21.24 3.01 7.75
N LYS A 60 20.37 2.30 8.51
CA LYS A 60 20.79 1.15 9.33
C LYS A 60 21.10 -0.11 8.53
N ILE A 61 20.69 -0.18 7.26
CA ILE A 61 20.92 -1.35 6.40
C ILE A 61 21.91 -1.06 5.26
N GLY A 62 22.71 0.00 5.37
CA GLY A 62 23.70 0.37 4.36
C GLY A 62 23.10 0.89 3.04
N ARG A 63 21.85 1.36 3.05
CA ARG A 63 21.13 1.94 1.89
C ARG A 63 20.78 3.41 2.08
N GLY A 64 21.66 4.17 2.73
CA GLY A 64 21.39 5.57 3.11
C GLY A 64 21.26 6.55 1.94
N GLN A 65 21.72 6.19 0.74
CA GLN A 65 21.71 7.06 -0.42
C GLN A 65 20.42 6.85 -1.24
N THR A 66 19.69 7.93 -1.49
CA THR A 66 18.55 7.95 -2.41
C THR A 66 18.88 8.90 -3.56
N PHE A 67 18.71 8.45 -4.80
CA PHE A 67 18.95 9.24 -5.99
C PHE A 67 17.63 9.55 -6.68
N PHE A 68 17.45 10.80 -7.08
CA PHE A 68 16.34 11.22 -7.94
C PHE A 68 16.93 11.54 -9.31
N THR A 69 16.50 10.81 -10.34
CA THR A 69 16.95 11.03 -11.72
C THR A 69 15.82 11.65 -12.51
N ARG A 70 16.10 12.75 -13.21
CA ARG A 70 15.20 13.33 -14.21
C ARG A 70 15.65 12.89 -15.58
N ILE A 71 14.77 12.23 -16.31
CA ILE A 71 15.02 11.76 -17.67
C ILE A 71 14.29 12.69 -18.63
N TRP A 72 15.02 13.18 -19.63
CA TRP A 72 14.47 13.93 -20.76
C TRP A 72 14.70 13.08 -22.00
N LEU A 73 13.61 12.71 -22.67
CA LEU A 73 13.71 12.03 -23.97
C LEU A 73 14.09 13.08 -25.01
N LYS A 74 15.08 12.76 -25.86
CA LYS A 74 15.51 13.65 -26.95
C LYS A 74 14.44 13.78 -28.04
N GLN A 75 13.64 12.73 -28.22
CA GLN A 75 12.53 12.67 -29.15
C GLN A 75 11.27 12.24 -28.39
N GLN A 76 10.12 12.74 -28.82
CA GLN A 76 8.81 12.47 -28.20
C GLN A 76 7.86 11.80 -29.20
N ASP A 77 8.41 11.08 -30.18
CA ASP A 77 7.62 10.18 -31.01
C ASP A 77 7.14 8.95 -30.21
N GLU A 78 6.06 8.35 -30.72
CA GLU A 78 5.34 7.24 -30.09
C GLU A 78 6.26 6.05 -29.83
N ASP A 79 7.05 5.63 -30.83
CA ASP A 79 8.01 4.52 -30.71
C ASP A 79 9.00 4.74 -29.56
N THR A 80 9.59 5.95 -29.47
CA THR A 80 10.56 6.28 -28.41
C THR A 80 9.93 6.28 -27.02
N ILE A 81 8.69 6.74 -26.89
CA ILE A 81 7.96 6.78 -25.61
C ILE A 81 7.55 5.36 -25.18
N GLU A 82 7.00 4.56 -26.08
CA GLU A 82 6.54 3.20 -25.79
C GLU A 82 7.70 2.30 -25.38
N HIS A 83 8.83 2.38 -26.08
CA HIS A 83 10.01 1.58 -25.75
C HIS A 83 10.57 1.92 -24.37
N PHE A 84 10.63 3.22 -24.03
CA PHE A 84 11.08 3.66 -22.71
C PHE A 84 10.12 3.22 -21.60
N ALA A 85 8.81 3.28 -21.82
CA ALA A 85 7.81 2.87 -20.83
C ALA A 85 7.78 1.36 -20.57
N ALA A 86 8.25 0.54 -21.52
CA ALA A 86 8.28 -0.91 -21.38
C ALA A 86 9.47 -1.43 -20.54
N GLU A 87 10.57 -0.68 -20.48
CA GLU A 87 11.83 -1.13 -19.85
C GLU A 87 12.12 -0.49 -18.47
N VAL A 88 11.30 0.46 -18.04
CA VAL A 88 11.40 1.15 -16.73
C VAL A 88 10.32 0.68 -15.77
#